data_AF-M6DNH9-F1
#
_entry.id   AF-M6DNH9-F1
#
_cell.length_a   1.000
_cell.length_b   1.000
_cell.length_c   1.000
_cell.angle_alpha   90.00
_cell.angle_beta   90.00
_cell.angle_gamma   90.00
#
_symmetry.space_group_name_H-M   'P 1'
#
loop_
_entity.id
_entity.type
_entity.pdbx_description
1 polymer ?
#
loop_
_entity_poly.entity_id
_entity_poly.type
_entity_poly.pdbx_seq_one_letter_code
_entity_poly.pdbx_strand_id
1 'polypeptide(L)'
;MLTIIWAGGQPGKISALRRMTQEEWDLLRRDLPTNVKTYIDCDEDTILIFHPNFSEKELMEIENFDDLKFSDGLIPVITKDEKGLVLMQAFSTLESLELSQKESMGIYFSRSRNRLWRKGDTSGHIQKLRRILAPKDGSFVVYEVKQEGAACHEGYYSCFFREQDRSGNKNLAPEIPFLGK
;
A
#
# COMPACT_ATOMS: atom_id res chain seq x y z
N MET A 1 -4.78 -13.75 6.57
CA MET A 1 -4.04 -12.75 7.37
C MET A 1 -4.09 -11.45 6.61
N LEU A 2 -4.63 -10.42 7.23
CA LEU A 2 -4.84 -9.11 6.63
C LEU A 2 -3.59 -8.24 6.82
N THR A 3 -3.34 -7.36 5.86
CA THR A 3 -2.49 -6.18 6.06
C THR A 3 -3.40 -4.99 6.32
N ILE A 4 -3.17 -4.28 7.41
CA ILE A 4 -3.91 -3.06 7.70
C ILE A 4 -2.92 -1.89 7.58
N ILE A 5 -3.34 -0.81 6.94
CA ILE A 5 -2.57 0.42 6.75
C ILE A 5 -3.33 1.55 7.44
N TRP A 6 -2.66 2.24 8.36
CA TRP A 6 -3.19 3.41 9.03
C TRP A 6 -2.63 4.64 8.36
N ALA A 7 -3.48 5.53 7.90
CA ALA A 7 -3.11 6.81 7.30
C ALA A 7 -3.71 7.98 8.09
N GLY A 8 -2.88 9.01 8.31
CA GLY A 8 -3.24 10.23 9.03
C GLY A 8 -3.95 11.25 8.13
N GLY A 9 -4.28 12.42 8.67
CA GLY A 9 -5.11 13.43 7.99
C GLY A 9 -4.51 14.05 6.73
N GLN A 10 -3.19 14.03 6.57
CA GLN A 10 -2.53 14.60 5.40
C GLN A 10 -2.34 13.56 4.28
N PRO A 11 -2.55 13.93 3.00
CA PRO A 11 -2.31 13.05 1.87
C PRO A 11 -0.92 12.40 1.90
N GLY A 12 -0.86 11.08 1.70
CA GLY A 12 0.40 10.33 1.59
C GLY A 12 1.15 10.08 2.88
N LYS A 13 0.55 10.39 4.04
CA LYS A 13 1.13 10.12 5.36
C LYS A 13 0.63 8.79 5.92
N ILE A 14 1.57 7.89 6.14
CA ILE A 14 1.32 6.58 6.76
C ILE A 14 1.67 6.67 8.24
N SER A 15 0.77 6.23 9.09
CA SER A 15 0.90 6.19 10.54
C SER A 15 1.45 4.84 11.02
N ALA A 16 1.00 3.75 10.42
CA ALA A 16 1.43 2.40 10.75
C ALA A 16 1.04 1.41 9.65
N LEU A 17 1.72 0.26 9.66
CA LEU A 17 1.28 -0.94 8.98
C LEU A 17 1.39 -2.11 9.95
N ARG A 18 0.35 -2.94 10.01
CA ARG A 18 0.32 -4.14 10.86
C ARG A 18 -0.35 -5.28 10.12
N ARG A 19 0.12 -6.50 10.38
CA ARG A 19 -0.53 -7.72 9.91
C ARG A 19 -1.29 -8.35 11.08
N MET A 20 -2.50 -8.81 10.83
CA MET A 20 -3.36 -9.42 11.86
C MET A 20 -4.34 -10.43 11.24
N THR A 21 -4.94 -11.27 12.06
CA THR A 21 -6.01 -12.18 11.62
C THR A 21 -7.32 -11.42 11.37
N GLN A 22 -8.27 -12.10 10.74
CA GLN A 22 -9.61 -11.54 10.53
C GLN A 22 -10.31 -11.28 11.87
N GLU A 23 -10.16 -12.20 12.82
CA GLU A 23 -10.73 -12.10 14.17
C GLU A 23 -10.15 -10.92 14.95
N GLU A 24 -8.82 -10.72 14.88
CA GLU A 24 -8.15 -9.58 15.50
C GLU A 24 -8.65 -8.24 14.92
N TRP A 25 -8.82 -8.19 13.59
CA TRP A 25 -9.38 -7.03 12.91
C TRP A 25 -10.84 -6.78 13.31
N ASP A 26 -11.67 -7.82 13.36
CA ASP A 26 -13.09 -7.71 13.73
C ASP A 26 -13.31 -7.26 15.17
N LEU A 27 -12.36 -7.54 16.07
CA LEU A 27 -12.34 -6.99 17.41
C LEU A 27 -11.90 -5.52 17.39
N LEU A 28 -10.74 -5.22 16.79
CA LEU A 28 -10.16 -3.87 16.76
C LEU A 28 -11.09 -2.84 16.11
N ARG A 29 -11.74 -3.19 14.99
CA ARG A 29 -12.55 -2.24 14.22
C ARG A 29 -13.79 -1.76 14.98
N ARG A 30 -14.24 -2.49 16.00
CA ARG A 30 -15.39 -2.10 16.85
C ARG A 30 -15.07 -0.88 17.70
N ASP A 31 -13.80 -0.71 18.06
CA ASP A 31 -13.31 0.35 18.93
C ASP A 31 -12.80 1.56 18.13
N LEU A 32 -12.84 1.51 16.79
CA LEU A 32 -12.42 2.62 15.94
C LEU A 32 -13.41 3.80 16.03
N PRO A 33 -12.88 5.06 15.99
CA PRO A 33 -13.72 6.25 15.95
C PRO A 33 -14.77 6.21 14.83
N THR A 34 -15.89 6.90 15.05
CA THR A 34 -17.05 6.83 14.14
C THR A 34 -16.81 7.45 12.77
N ASN A 35 -15.84 8.35 12.68
CA ASN A 35 -15.45 9.11 11.50
C ASN A 35 -14.22 8.51 10.79
N VAL A 36 -13.80 7.29 11.12
CA VAL A 36 -12.79 6.57 10.34
C VAL A 36 -13.37 6.23 8.97
N LYS A 37 -12.60 6.49 7.91
CA LYS A 37 -12.88 5.95 6.59
C LYS A 37 -12.12 4.65 6.41
N THR A 38 -12.78 3.65 5.85
CA THR A 38 -12.19 2.33 5.62
C THR A 38 -12.27 2.01 4.15
N TYR A 39 -11.14 1.69 3.53
CA TYR A 39 -11.05 1.27 2.15
C TYR A 39 -10.50 -0.16 2.09
N ILE A 40 -11.04 -0.96 1.18
CA ILE A 40 -10.64 -2.34 0.96
C ILE A 40 -9.98 -2.42 -0.40
N ASP A 41 -8.84 -3.10 -0.49
CA ASP A 41 -8.19 -3.38 -1.77
C ASP A 41 -9.00 -4.33 -2.65
N CYS A 42 -8.47 -4.78 -3.80
CA CYS A 42 -9.21 -5.55 -4.80
C CYS A 42 -9.44 -7.02 -4.43
N ASP A 43 -8.51 -7.65 -3.73
CA ASP A 43 -8.52 -9.04 -3.30
C ASP A 43 -8.87 -9.23 -1.81
N GLU A 44 -9.17 -8.13 -1.12
CA GLU A 44 -9.70 -8.09 0.25
C GLU A 44 -8.73 -8.61 1.30
N ASP A 45 -7.43 -8.53 1.03
CA ASP A 45 -6.39 -8.89 1.97
C ASP A 45 -5.67 -7.67 2.57
N THR A 46 -5.92 -6.47 2.03
CA THR A 46 -5.44 -5.21 2.59
C THR A 46 -6.56 -4.22 2.88
N ILE A 47 -6.52 -3.65 4.08
CA ILE A 47 -7.43 -2.60 4.53
C ILE A 47 -6.66 -1.31 4.77
N LEU A 48 -7.08 -0.24 4.11
CA LEU A 48 -6.58 1.10 4.35
C LEU A 48 -7.57 1.85 5.22
N ILE A 49 -7.16 2.25 6.41
CA ILE A 49 -7.95 3.09 7.29
C ILE A 49 -7.38 4.49 7.40
N PHE A 50 -8.27 5.48 7.31
CA PHE A 50 -7.93 6.89 7.36
C PHE A 50 -8.63 7.55 8.54
N HIS A 51 -7.86 8.27 9.34
CA HIS A 51 -8.42 9.12 10.38
C HIS A 51 -7.53 10.34 10.62
N PRO A 52 -8.09 11.56 10.71
CA PRO A 52 -7.31 12.79 10.83
C PRO A 52 -6.41 12.83 12.07
N ASN A 53 -6.78 12.13 13.14
CA ASN A 53 -6.04 12.11 14.40
C ASN A 53 -5.01 10.99 14.51
N PHE A 54 -4.82 10.14 13.50
CA PHE A 54 -3.73 9.15 13.55
C PHE A 54 -2.39 9.86 13.44
N SER A 55 -1.47 9.54 14.36
CA SER A 55 -0.14 10.13 14.37
C SER A 55 0.62 9.75 13.10
N GLU A 56 1.19 10.72 12.41
CA GLU A 56 1.96 10.47 11.21
C GLU A 56 3.33 9.90 11.59
N LYS A 57 3.79 8.84 10.92
CA LYS A 57 5.20 8.46 10.99
C LYS A 57 6.00 9.38 10.09
N GLU A 58 7.15 9.79 10.59
CA GLU A 58 8.18 10.40 9.75
C GLU A 58 8.72 9.34 8.78
N LEU A 59 8.69 9.67 7.49
CA LEU A 59 9.22 8.84 6.41
C LEU A 59 10.43 9.55 5.82
N MET A 60 11.56 8.85 5.78
CA MET A 60 12.81 9.35 5.24
C MET A 60 13.11 8.63 3.93
N GLU A 61 13.67 9.36 2.96
CA GLU A 61 14.20 8.74 1.75
C GLU A 61 15.43 7.90 2.10
N ILE A 62 15.47 6.68 1.57
CA ILE A 62 16.53 5.71 1.85
C ILE A 62 17.23 5.31 0.55
N GLU A 63 18.55 5.18 0.64
CA GLU A 63 19.41 4.73 -0.47
C GLU A 63 20.01 3.33 -0.23
N ASN A 64 19.92 2.83 1.00
CA ASN A 64 20.34 1.48 1.38
C ASN A 64 19.22 0.80 2.20
N PHE A 65 19.34 -0.51 2.40
CA PHE A 65 18.27 -1.35 2.95
C PHE A 65 18.66 -2.07 4.24
N ASP A 66 19.79 -1.71 4.84
CA ASP A 66 20.36 -2.44 5.99
C ASP A 66 19.51 -2.32 7.26
N ASP A 67 18.83 -1.18 7.44
CA ASP A 67 17.97 -0.90 8.60
C ASP A 67 16.54 -1.44 8.45
N LEU A 68 16.22 -2.09 7.33
CA LEU A 68 14.89 -2.63 7.06
C LEU A 68 14.67 -3.97 7.77
N LYS A 69 13.48 -4.14 8.35
CA LYS A 69 13.09 -5.34 9.08
C LYS A 69 12.29 -6.28 8.21
N PHE A 70 12.98 -7.22 7.59
CA PHE A 70 12.36 -8.31 6.85
C PHE A 70 11.84 -9.41 7.78
N SER A 71 10.65 -9.93 7.50
CA SER A 71 10.09 -11.15 8.10
C SER A 71 10.05 -12.21 7.01
N ASP A 72 10.71 -13.35 7.23
CA ASP A 72 10.82 -14.44 6.24
C ASP A 72 11.36 -13.95 4.87
N GLY A 73 12.31 -13.00 4.91
CA GLY A 73 12.89 -12.38 3.70
C GLY A 73 11.98 -11.38 2.98
N LEU A 74 10.82 -11.03 3.57
CA LEU A 74 9.83 -10.13 2.98
C LEU A 74 9.59 -8.89 3.84
N ILE A 75 9.35 -7.77 3.18
CA ILE A 75 8.90 -6.52 3.80
C ILE A 75 7.67 -5.99 3.05
N PRO A 76 6.65 -5.45 3.75
CA PRO A 76 5.52 -4.82 3.08
C PRO A 76 5.93 -3.48 2.47
N VAL A 77 5.44 -3.23 1.26
CA VAL A 77 5.61 -1.99 0.50
C VAL A 77 4.24 -1.39 0.24
N ILE A 78 4.05 -0.14 0.67
CA ILE A 78 2.91 0.69 0.32
C ILE A 78 3.32 1.54 -0.86
N THR A 79 2.52 1.56 -1.92
CA THR A 79 2.79 2.42 -3.08
C THR A 79 1.84 3.60 -3.09
N LYS A 80 2.36 4.81 -3.25
CA LYS A 80 1.57 6.04 -3.38
C LYS A 80 1.98 6.86 -4.59
N ASP A 81 1.07 7.65 -5.13
CA ASP A 81 1.40 8.60 -6.18
C ASP A 81 2.07 9.88 -5.63
N GLU A 82 2.50 10.75 -6.55
CA GLU A 82 3.15 12.04 -6.25
C GLU A 82 2.24 13.01 -5.46
N LYS A 83 0.92 12.76 -5.43
CA LYS A 83 -0.06 13.54 -4.65
C LYS A 83 -0.36 12.91 -3.28
N GLY A 84 0.23 11.76 -3.00
CA GLY A 84 0.03 11.02 -1.76
C GLY A 84 -1.17 10.08 -1.75
N LEU A 85 -1.83 9.85 -2.88
CA LEU A 85 -2.89 8.83 -2.95
C LEU A 85 -2.26 7.45 -2.83
N VAL A 86 -2.72 6.65 -1.87
CA VAL A 86 -2.28 5.26 -1.73
C VAL A 86 -2.89 4.43 -2.88
N LEU A 87 -2.02 3.77 -3.64
CA LEU A 87 -2.38 3.04 -4.85
C LEU A 87 -2.55 1.55 -4.59
N MET A 88 -1.63 0.94 -3.84
CA MET A 88 -1.64 -0.51 -3.56
C MET A 88 -0.69 -0.88 -2.42
N GLN A 89 -0.83 -2.11 -1.94
CA GLN A 89 0.14 -2.77 -1.07
C GLN A 89 0.69 -4.01 -1.76
N ALA A 90 1.98 -4.28 -1.59
CA ALA A 90 2.64 -5.49 -2.04
C ALA A 90 3.78 -5.86 -1.10
N PHE A 91 4.45 -6.98 -1.36
CA PHE A 91 5.63 -7.40 -0.61
C PHE A 91 6.87 -7.26 -1.49
N SER A 92 8.00 -7.03 -0.85
CA SER A 92 9.32 -6.97 -1.50
C SER A 92 10.32 -7.82 -0.73
N THR A 93 11.24 -8.43 -1.48
CA THR A 93 12.51 -8.95 -0.98
C THR A 93 13.59 -7.87 -1.10
N LEU A 94 14.76 -8.09 -0.50
CA LEU A 94 15.94 -7.26 -0.72
C LEU A 94 16.25 -7.10 -2.23
N GLU A 95 16.29 -8.20 -2.96
CA GLU A 95 16.51 -8.21 -4.42
C GLU A 95 15.50 -7.33 -5.18
N SER A 96 14.22 -7.38 -4.81
CA SER A 96 13.20 -6.55 -5.46
C SER A 96 13.36 -5.06 -5.17
N LEU A 97 13.87 -4.68 -3.98
CA LEU A 97 14.16 -3.29 -3.61
C LEU A 97 15.37 -2.77 -4.39
N GLU A 98 16.44 -3.56 -4.46
CA GLU A 98 17.66 -3.25 -5.23
C GLU A 98 17.34 -3.07 -6.72
N LEU A 99 16.55 -3.99 -7.30
CA LEU A 99 16.10 -3.87 -8.69
C LEU A 99 15.20 -2.64 -8.88
N SER A 100 14.28 -2.38 -7.95
CA SER A 100 13.41 -1.19 -8.02
C SER A 100 14.22 0.10 -8.04
N GLN A 101 15.22 0.21 -7.17
CA GLN A 101 16.13 1.35 -7.10
C GLN A 101 16.96 1.47 -8.39
N LYS A 102 17.59 0.38 -8.83
CA LYS A 102 18.45 0.35 -10.02
C LYS A 102 17.69 0.70 -11.30
N GLU A 103 16.48 0.18 -11.46
CA GLU A 103 15.69 0.35 -12.68
C GLU A 103 14.73 1.54 -12.62
N SER A 104 14.57 2.18 -11.46
CA SER A 104 13.58 3.23 -11.23
C SER A 104 12.14 2.80 -11.59
N MET A 105 11.79 1.55 -11.25
CA MET A 105 10.50 0.94 -11.56
C MET A 105 9.90 0.26 -10.32
N GLY A 106 8.57 0.20 -10.24
CA GLY A 106 7.87 -0.58 -9.21
C GLY A 106 8.05 -2.08 -9.42
N ILE A 107 9.02 -2.68 -8.73
CA ILE A 107 9.31 -4.11 -8.75
C ILE A 107 9.03 -4.69 -7.36
N TYR A 108 8.29 -5.79 -7.34
CA TYR A 108 7.80 -6.41 -6.12
C TYR A 108 8.02 -7.91 -6.15
N PHE A 109 7.80 -8.55 -5.01
CA PHE A 109 7.80 -10.00 -4.87
C PHE A 109 6.38 -10.52 -4.68
N SER A 110 5.97 -11.48 -5.53
CA SER A 110 4.68 -12.15 -5.42
C SER A 110 4.83 -13.37 -4.53
N ARG A 111 4.25 -13.35 -3.32
CA ARG A 111 4.32 -14.48 -2.39
C ARG A 111 3.67 -15.74 -2.96
N SER A 112 2.51 -15.60 -3.62
CA SER A 112 1.76 -16.73 -4.18
C SER A 112 2.45 -17.37 -5.39
N ARG A 113 3.12 -16.57 -6.22
CA ARG A 113 3.88 -17.04 -7.40
C ARG A 113 5.35 -17.32 -7.09
N ASN A 114 5.79 -17.02 -5.87
CA ASN A 114 7.16 -17.13 -5.39
C ASN A 114 8.21 -16.57 -6.38
N ARG A 115 7.95 -15.36 -6.91
CA ARG A 115 8.83 -14.73 -7.92
C ARG A 115 8.69 -13.20 -7.92
N LEU A 116 9.72 -12.56 -8.45
CA LEU A 116 9.70 -11.12 -8.78
C LEU A 116 8.67 -10.82 -9.87
N TRP A 117 8.13 -9.61 -9.83
CA TRP A 117 7.31 -9.07 -10.91
C TRP A 117 7.45 -7.55 -10.97
N ARG A 118 7.54 -7.00 -12.19
CA ARG A 118 7.53 -5.56 -12.45
C ARG A 118 6.10 -5.11 -12.76
N LYS A 119 5.63 -4.06 -12.11
CA LYS A 119 4.27 -3.55 -12.30
C LYS A 119 4.12 -3.01 -13.72
N GLY A 120 3.14 -3.56 -14.43
CA GLY A 120 2.77 -3.13 -15.77
C GLY A 120 3.44 -3.91 -16.91
N ASP A 121 4.31 -4.90 -16.66
CA ASP A 121 4.96 -5.68 -17.72
C ASP A 121 3.96 -6.34 -18.70
N THR A 122 2.74 -6.65 -18.23
CA THR A 122 1.69 -7.25 -19.07
C THR A 122 0.64 -6.24 -19.54
N SER A 123 0.25 -5.28 -18.68
CA SER A 123 -0.86 -4.35 -19.00
C SER A 123 -0.40 -3.00 -19.57
N GLY A 124 0.89 -2.68 -19.51
CA GLY A 124 1.41 -1.34 -19.79
C GLY A 124 1.16 -0.33 -18.67
N HIS A 125 0.44 -0.69 -17.60
CA HIS A 125 0.16 0.20 -16.48
C HIS A 125 1.32 0.23 -15.48
N ILE A 126 2.37 0.96 -15.85
CA ILE A 126 3.65 0.96 -15.15
C ILE A 126 3.72 1.94 -13.98
N GLN A 127 4.65 1.67 -13.07
CA GLN A 127 5.00 2.54 -11.95
C GLN A 127 6.45 2.99 -12.10
N LYS A 128 6.65 4.26 -12.40
CA LYS A 128 8.00 4.87 -12.45
C LYS A 128 8.35 5.30 -11.03
N LEU A 129 9.31 4.63 -10.42
CA LEU A 129 9.73 4.90 -9.05
C LEU A 129 10.42 6.26 -8.99
N ARG A 130 10.01 7.07 -8.01
CA ARG A 130 10.61 8.38 -7.72
C ARG A 130 11.49 8.32 -6.49
N ARG A 131 10.94 7.76 -5.40
CA ARG A 131 11.59 7.70 -4.09
C ARG A 131 11.24 6.40 -3.40
N ILE A 132 12.21 5.87 -2.66
CA ILE A 132 11.98 4.80 -1.69
C ILE A 132 12.06 5.44 -0.31
N LEU A 133 10.99 5.34 0.46
CA LEU A 133 10.91 5.91 1.80
C LEU A 133 10.72 4.80 2.84
N ALA A 134 11.20 5.02 4.06
CA ALA A 134 10.93 4.14 5.19
C ALA A 134 10.79 4.94 6.50
N PRO A 135 10.01 4.44 7.48
CA PRO A 135 10.05 4.97 8.83
C PRO A 135 11.35 4.59 9.52
N LYS A 136 11.74 5.36 10.54
CA LYS A 136 12.95 5.11 11.34
C LYS A 136 13.08 3.69 11.91
N ASP A 137 11.95 3.02 12.19
CA ASP A 137 11.96 1.67 12.74
C ASP A 137 12.06 0.55 11.69
N GLY A 138 12.16 0.89 10.41
CA GLY A 138 12.38 -0.04 9.30
C GLY A 138 11.24 -1.02 9.05
N SER A 139 10.05 -0.73 9.56
CA SER A 139 8.93 -1.70 9.63
C SER A 139 8.18 -1.94 8.31
N PHE A 140 8.27 -1.00 7.37
CA PHE A 140 7.68 -1.10 6.03
C PHE A 140 8.40 -0.14 5.08
N VAL A 141 8.18 -0.29 3.78
CA VAL A 141 8.67 0.62 2.76
C VAL A 141 7.51 1.36 2.12
N VAL A 142 7.75 2.59 1.68
CA VAL A 142 6.83 3.35 0.84
C VAL A 142 7.50 3.67 -0.48
N TYR A 143 6.91 3.21 -1.58
CA TYR A 143 7.27 3.66 -2.91
C TYR A 143 6.43 4.87 -3.26
N GLU A 144 7.11 5.98 -3.57
CA GLU A 144 6.47 7.09 -4.25
C GLU A 144 6.72 6.95 -5.75
N VAL A 145 5.64 6.92 -6.54
CA VAL A 145 5.71 6.60 -7.97
C VAL A 145 4.96 7.63 -8.80
N LYS A 146 5.41 7.81 -10.04
CA LYS A 146 4.55 8.29 -11.12
C LYS A 146 3.82 7.09 -11.71
N GLN A 147 2.53 6.98 -11.42
CA GLN A 147 1.66 5.92 -11.95
C GLN A 147 1.21 6.26 -13.37
N GLU A 148 1.35 5.30 -14.29
CA GLU A 148 0.79 5.37 -15.64
C GLU A 148 -0.31 4.30 -15.77
N GLY A 149 -1.50 4.69 -16.23
CA GLY A 149 -2.67 3.80 -16.26
C GLY A 149 -3.16 3.39 -14.87
N ALA A 150 -3.82 2.22 -14.77
CA ALA A 150 -4.40 1.73 -13.52
C ALA A 150 -3.38 1.00 -12.64
N ALA A 151 -3.32 1.34 -11.34
CA ALA A 151 -2.58 0.53 -10.37
C ALA A 151 -3.27 -0.82 -10.13
N CYS A 152 -4.60 -0.87 -10.18
CA CYS A 152 -5.38 -2.07 -9.94
C CYS A 152 -5.64 -2.86 -11.24
N HIS A 153 -5.64 -4.19 -11.16
CA HIS A 153 -6.04 -5.07 -12.28
C HIS A 153 -7.55 -4.99 -12.59
N GLU A 154 -8.35 -4.45 -11.65
CA GLU A 154 -9.75 -4.13 -11.91
C GLU A 154 -9.93 -2.84 -12.73
N GLY A 155 -8.84 -2.19 -13.14
CA GLY A 155 -8.86 -1.00 -14.00
C GLY A 155 -9.00 0.32 -13.24
N TYR A 156 -9.02 0.31 -11.90
CA TYR A 156 -9.04 1.51 -11.08
C TYR A 156 -7.64 2.08 -10.85
N TYR A 157 -7.54 3.41 -10.75
CA TYR A 157 -6.27 4.09 -10.50
C TYR A 157 -5.62 3.66 -9.17
N SER A 158 -6.42 3.28 -8.16
CA SER A 158 -5.98 2.65 -6.91
C SER A 158 -6.70 1.33 -6.69
N CYS A 159 -6.03 0.35 -6.06
CA CYS A 159 -6.68 -0.87 -5.56
C CYS A 159 -7.72 -0.58 -4.48
N PHE A 160 -7.58 0.54 -3.76
CA PHE A 160 -8.50 0.98 -2.71
C PHE A 160 -9.73 1.71 -3.27
N PHE A 161 -10.34 1.16 -4.33
CA PHE A 161 -11.50 1.73 -5.01
C PHE A 161 -12.84 1.40 -4.33
N ARG A 162 -12.82 0.67 -3.20
CA ARG A 162 -14.01 0.31 -2.43
C ARG A 162 -13.91 0.91 -1.03
N GLU A 163 -14.89 1.72 -0.66
CA GLU A 163 -15.09 2.17 0.73
C GLU A 163 -16.02 1.17 1.44
N GLN A 164 -15.69 0.81 2.67
CA GLN A 164 -16.51 -0.03 3.54
C GLN A 164 -17.19 0.83 4.61
N ASP A 165 -18.52 0.79 4.64
CA ASP A 165 -19.31 1.46 5.67
C ASP A 165 -19.31 0.71 7.02
N ARG A 166 -19.91 1.32 8.05
CA ARG A 166 -19.94 0.72 9.40
C ARG A 166 -20.78 -0.56 9.50
N SER A 167 -21.71 -0.75 8.58
CA SER A 167 -22.52 -1.97 8.45
C SER A 167 -21.77 -3.08 7.71
N GLY A 168 -20.58 -2.78 7.16
CA GLY A 168 -19.75 -3.70 6.41
C GLY A 168 -20.04 -3.72 4.92
N ASN A 169 -20.98 -2.90 4.43
CA ASN A 169 -21.27 -2.82 3.00
C ASN A 169 -20.13 -2.12 2.27
N LYS A 170 -19.81 -2.61 1.07
CA LYS A 170 -18.75 -2.05 0.22
C LYS A 170 -19.39 -1.26 -0.91
N ASN A 171 -19.01 0.00 -1.03
CA ASN A 171 -19.42 0.89 -2.11
C ASN A 171 -18.20 1.34 -2.89
N LEU A 172 -18.38 1.73 -4.14
CA LEU A 172 -17.29 2.35 -4.91
C LEU A 172 -16.89 3.68 -4.27
N ALA A 173 -15.59 3.90 -4.11
CA ALA A 173 -15.02 5.17 -3.70
C ALA A 173 -15.06 6.13 -4.92
N PRO A 174 -15.96 7.12 -4.95
CA PRO A 174 -16.19 7.96 -6.13
C PRO A 174 -14.97 8.79 -6.54
N GLU A 175 -14.03 9.01 -5.61
CA GLU A 175 -12.77 9.72 -5.85
C GLU A 175 -11.72 8.91 -6.62
N ILE A 176 -11.90 7.58 -6.75
CA ILE A 176 -10.95 6.70 -7.44
C ILE A 176 -11.44 6.44 -8.87
N PRO A 177 -10.79 7.02 -9.90
CA PRO A 177 -11.27 6.87 -11.26
C PRO A 177 -11.03 5.45 -11.80
N PHE A 178 -12.00 4.96 -12.57
CA PHE A 178 -11.84 3.80 -13.44
C PHE A 178 -11.21 4.23 -14.77
N LEU A 179 -10.11 3.58 -15.13
CA LEU A 179 -9.28 3.90 -16.30
C LEU A 179 -9.31 2.82 -17.39
N GLY A 180 -9.96 1.68 -17.13
CA GLY A 180 -9.96 0.51 -18.02
C GLY A 180 -8.88 -0.52 -17.65
N LYS A 181 -9.06 -1.74 -18.17
CA LYS A 181 -8.17 -2.89 -17.97
C LYS A 181 -7.08 -2.96 -19.03
#